data_AF-A0A2T2MZV7-F1
#
_entry.id   AF-A0A2T2MZV7-F1
#
_cell.length_a   1.000
_cell.length_b   1.000
_cell.length_c   1.000
_cell.angle_alpha   90.00
_cell.angle_beta   90.00
_cell.angle_gamma   90.00
#
_symmetry.space_group_name_H-M   'P 1'
#
loop_
_entity.id
_entity.type
_entity.pdbx_description
1 polymer ?
#
loop_
_entity_poly.entity_id
_entity_poly.type
_entity_poly.pdbx_seq_one_letter_code
_entity_poly.pdbx_strand_id
1 'polypeptide(L)'
;QFLEYENKSLREALAIQKKLLKRGRHLPLDHPDEYHGEAVFWSPHSVQRARDRQHQKDTEEQQIQLQKSEQAEARRASQQLKARLLQERRIARAAARDARAKQRADEAADRRLKQQARRAQSQLQRRIKLSQKGNKKASKLPSRSIKKEQAQREAVDVDNASSVASASQSRSGRTIKTPSRNR
;
A
#
# COMPACT_ATOMS: atom_id res chain seq x y z
N GLN A 1 23.92 -18.30 -37.31
CA GLN A 1 23.52 -18.28 -38.73
C GLN A 1 22.36 -19.24 -39.03
N PHE A 2 22.42 -20.53 -38.65
CA PHE A 2 21.31 -21.47 -38.86
C PHE A 2 19.96 -21.03 -38.25
N LEU A 3 19.97 -20.61 -36.97
CA LEU A 3 18.76 -20.16 -36.25
C LEU A 3 18.07 -18.96 -36.90
N GLU A 4 18.82 -18.08 -37.58
CA GLU A 4 18.24 -16.92 -38.26
C GLU A 4 17.50 -17.33 -39.53
N TYR A 5 18.08 -18.27 -40.29
CA TYR A 5 17.43 -18.84 -41.47
C TYR A 5 16.18 -19.63 -41.09
N GLU A 6 16.26 -20.44 -40.04
CA GLU A 6 15.11 -21.18 -39.53
C GLU A 6 13.99 -20.23 -39.08
N ASN A 7 14.29 -19.19 -38.30
CA ASN A 7 13.30 -18.18 -37.92
C ASN A 7 12.69 -17.45 -39.12
N LYS A 8 13.48 -17.14 -40.15
CA LYS A 8 12.96 -16.54 -41.39
C LYS A 8 12.00 -17.51 -42.10
N SER A 9 12.40 -18.76 -42.29
CA SER A 9 11.56 -19.78 -42.93
C SER A 9 10.25 -20.04 -42.17
N LEU A 10 10.30 -20.04 -40.83
CA LEU A 10 9.12 -20.19 -39.99
C LEU A 10 8.19 -18.97 -40.09
N ARG A 11 8.75 -17.75 -40.12
CA ARG A 11 7.96 -16.52 -40.33
C ARG A 11 7.28 -16.52 -41.69
N GLU A 12 7.97 -16.98 -42.73
CA GLU A 12 7.42 -17.11 -44.08
C GLU A 12 6.31 -18.17 -44.14
N ALA A 13 6.56 -19.37 -43.60
CA ALA A 13 5.56 -20.43 -43.51
C ALA A 13 4.30 -19.96 -42.76
N LEU A 14 4.48 -19.24 -41.65
CA LEU A 14 3.39 -18.66 -40.87
C LEU A 14 2.66 -17.57 -41.66
N ALA A 15 3.36 -16.71 -42.40
CA ALA A 15 2.75 -15.71 -43.26
C ALA A 15 1.91 -16.35 -44.38
N ILE A 16 2.41 -17.42 -45.01
CA ILE A 16 1.69 -18.20 -46.03
C ILE A 16 0.46 -18.85 -45.40
N GLN A 17 0.61 -19.55 -44.27
CA GLN A 17 -0.51 -20.19 -43.57
C GLN A 17 -1.59 -19.17 -43.19
N LYS A 18 -1.20 -17.99 -42.68
CA LYS A 18 -2.14 -16.90 -42.39
C LYS A 18 -2.85 -16.40 -43.65
N LYS A 19 -2.17 -16.30 -44.79
CA LYS A 19 -2.80 -15.95 -46.07
C LYS A 19 -3.82 -17.00 -46.49
N LEU A 20 -3.51 -18.29 -46.33
CA LEU A 20 -4.44 -19.40 -46.64
C LEU A 20 -5.66 -19.45 -45.72
N LEU A 21 -5.48 -19.12 -44.43
CA LEU A 21 -6.57 -19.08 -43.45
C LEU A 21 -7.52 -17.88 -43.64
N LYS A 22 -7.04 -16.82 -44.29
CA LYS A 22 -7.90 -15.69 -44.68
C LYS A 22 -8.79 -16.15 -45.83
N ARG A 23 -9.99 -16.62 -45.49
CA ARG A 23 -11.09 -16.72 -46.48
C ARG A 23 -11.22 -15.38 -47.17
N GLY A 24 -11.29 -15.38 -48.50
CA GLY A 24 -11.45 -14.16 -49.28
C GLY A 24 -12.69 -13.42 -48.80
N ARG A 25 -12.51 -12.20 -48.28
CA ARG A 25 -13.65 -11.32 -48.01
C ARG A 25 -14.29 -10.97 -49.35
N HIS A 26 -15.62 -11.00 -49.40
CA HIS A 26 -16.33 -10.54 -50.59
C HIS A 26 -15.99 -9.06 -50.81
N LEU A 27 -15.81 -8.68 -52.07
CA LEU A 27 -15.58 -7.29 -52.40
C LEU A 27 -16.90 -6.54 -52.24
N PRO A 28 -16.96 -5.43 -51.49
CA PRO A 28 -18.19 -4.68 -51.29
C PRO A 28 -18.47 -3.85 -52.55
N LEU A 29 -19.05 -4.52 -53.56
CA LEU A 29 -19.61 -3.88 -54.75
C LEU A 29 -20.84 -3.08 -54.35
N ASP A 30 -21.11 -1.99 -55.05
CA ASP A 30 -22.35 -1.23 -54.86
C ASP A 30 -23.53 -2.13 -55.26
N HIS A 31 -24.68 -2.06 -54.61
CA HIS A 31 -25.87 -2.85 -54.99
C HIS A 31 -26.97 -1.87 -55.39
N PRO A 32 -27.76 -2.16 -56.45
CA PRO A 32 -28.95 -1.36 -56.72
C PRO A 32 -29.95 -1.49 -55.57
N ASP A 33 -30.68 -0.41 -55.27
CA ASP A 33 -31.64 -0.35 -54.15
C ASP A 33 -32.80 -1.35 -54.31
N GLU A 34 -33.12 -1.73 -55.54
CA GLU A 34 -34.14 -2.73 -55.87
C GLU A 34 -33.51 -3.99 -56.48
N TYR A 35 -33.66 -5.12 -55.79
CA TYR A 35 -33.05 -6.40 -56.17
C TYR A 35 -34.06 -7.27 -56.93
N HIS A 36 -33.90 -7.37 -58.25
CA HIS A 36 -34.83 -8.10 -59.13
C HIS A 36 -34.48 -9.59 -59.32
N GLY A 37 -33.53 -10.14 -58.57
CA GLY A 37 -33.09 -11.54 -58.71
C GLY A 37 -32.31 -11.85 -60.00
N GLU A 38 -32.04 -10.82 -60.81
CA GLU A 38 -31.29 -10.93 -62.06
C GLU A 38 -29.77 -10.92 -61.80
N ALA A 39 -29.01 -11.53 -62.72
CA ALA A 39 -27.56 -11.49 -62.67
C ALA A 39 -27.06 -10.08 -62.98
N VAL A 40 -26.44 -9.42 -62.00
CA VAL A 40 -25.88 -8.07 -62.16
C VAL A 40 -24.47 -8.15 -62.75
N PHE A 41 -24.29 -7.60 -63.95
CA PHE A 41 -22.97 -7.48 -64.58
C PHE A 41 -22.24 -6.24 -64.08
N TRP A 42 -21.06 -6.43 -63.51
CA TRP A 42 -20.21 -5.34 -63.04
C TRP A 42 -19.18 -4.96 -64.09
N SER A 43 -19.10 -3.67 -64.42
CA SER A 43 -18.00 -3.17 -65.24
C SER A 43 -16.68 -3.27 -64.48
N PRO A 44 -15.54 -3.46 -65.18
CA PRO A 44 -14.22 -3.52 -64.54
C PRO A 44 -13.92 -2.29 -63.67
N HIS A 45 -14.43 -1.12 -64.06
CA HIS A 45 -14.29 0.12 -63.31
C HIS A 45 -15.03 0.09 -61.96
N SER A 46 -16.23 -0.51 -61.90
CA SER A 46 -16.98 -0.69 -60.64
C SER A 46 -16.21 -1.58 -59.66
N VAL A 47 -15.66 -2.69 -60.15
CA VAL A 47 -14.84 -3.60 -59.35
C VAL A 47 -13.59 -2.91 -58.82
N GLN A 48 -12.92 -2.10 -59.65
CA GLN A 48 -11.74 -1.35 -59.21
C GLN A 48 -12.10 -0.35 -58.10
N ARG A 49 -13.19 0.41 -58.26
CA ARG A 49 -13.67 1.34 -57.23
C ARG A 49 -13.93 0.65 -55.88
N ALA A 50 -14.55 -0.53 -55.90
CA ALA A 50 -14.80 -1.30 -54.68
C ALA A 50 -13.49 -1.77 -54.02
N ARG A 51 -12.46 -2.13 -54.82
CA ARG A 51 -11.12 -2.47 -54.30
C ARG A 51 -10.45 -1.26 -53.65
N ASP A 52 -10.51 -0.11 -54.31
CA ASP A 52 -9.90 1.12 -53.79
C ASP A 52 -10.55 1.53 -52.46
N ARG A 53 -11.89 1.45 -52.37
CA ARG A 53 -12.64 1.70 -51.13
C ARG A 53 -12.25 0.72 -50.02
N GLN A 54 -12.12 -0.57 -50.34
CA GLN A 54 -11.71 -1.58 -49.36
C GLN A 54 -10.28 -1.32 -48.87
N HIS A 55 -9.37 -0.98 -49.78
CA HIS A 55 -7.99 -0.63 -49.43
C HIS A 55 -7.94 0.60 -48.51
N GLN A 56 -8.69 1.66 -48.82
CA GLN A 56 -8.81 2.84 -47.96
C GLN A 56 -9.27 2.48 -46.55
N LYS A 57 -10.36 1.70 -46.42
CA LYS A 57 -10.85 1.22 -45.12
C LYS A 57 -9.79 0.42 -44.36
N ASP A 58 -9.12 -0.52 -45.04
CA ASP A 58 -8.08 -1.34 -44.41
C ASP A 58 -6.90 -0.46 -43.94
N THR A 59 -6.53 0.58 -44.69
CA THR A 59 -5.48 1.53 -44.26
C THR A 59 -5.92 2.39 -43.07
N GLU A 60 -7.16 2.88 -43.06
CA GLU A 60 -7.73 3.65 -41.94
C GLU A 60 -7.80 2.80 -40.67
N GLU A 61 -8.27 1.56 -40.78
CA GLU A 61 -8.31 0.60 -39.65
C GLU A 61 -6.91 0.35 -39.08
N GLN A 62 -5.90 0.16 -39.94
CA GLN A 62 -4.51 0.00 -39.52
C GLN A 62 -3.99 1.24 -38.79
N GLN A 63 -4.25 2.44 -39.31
CA GLN A 63 -3.85 3.69 -38.66
C GLN A 63 -4.52 3.84 -37.28
N ILE A 64 -5.82 3.54 -37.18
CA ILE A 64 -6.54 3.57 -35.90
C ILE A 64 -5.96 2.56 -34.91
N GLN A 65 -5.59 1.36 -35.37
CA GLN A 65 -4.95 0.34 -34.52
C GLN A 65 -3.59 0.82 -34.00
N LEU A 66 -2.76 1.41 -34.88
CA LEU A 66 -1.47 1.97 -34.50
C LEU A 66 -1.63 3.09 -33.46
N GLN A 67 -2.51 4.07 -33.71
CA GLN A 67 -2.80 5.14 -32.75
C GLN A 67 -3.29 4.59 -31.41
N LYS A 68 -4.15 3.57 -31.41
CA LYS A 68 -4.62 2.92 -30.17
C LYS A 68 -3.46 2.25 -29.42
N SER A 69 -2.53 1.59 -30.13
CA SER A 69 -1.35 0.99 -29.49
C SER A 69 -0.44 2.05 -28.87
N GLU A 70 -0.13 3.13 -29.59
CA GLU A 70 0.68 4.24 -29.09
C GLU A 70 0.05 4.90 -27.86
N GLN A 71 -1.27 5.14 -27.91
CA GLN A 71 -2.00 5.68 -26.75
C GLN A 71 -1.98 4.71 -25.57
N ALA A 72 -2.09 3.40 -25.80
CA ALA A 72 -1.99 2.40 -24.74
C ALA A 72 -0.60 2.37 -24.10
N GLU A 73 0.46 2.51 -24.90
CA GLU A 73 1.84 2.60 -24.42
C GLU A 73 2.07 3.88 -23.60
N ALA A 74 1.62 5.04 -24.09
CA ALA A 74 1.70 6.29 -23.35
C ALA A 74 0.94 6.24 -22.01
N ARG A 75 -0.23 5.58 -21.99
CA ARG A 75 -1.00 5.34 -20.75
C ARG A 75 -0.22 4.45 -19.78
N ARG A 76 0.40 3.37 -20.26
CA ARG A 76 1.24 2.50 -19.40
C ARG A 76 2.42 3.26 -18.82
N ALA A 77 3.13 4.04 -19.64
CA ALA A 77 4.28 4.84 -19.19
C ALA A 77 3.86 5.85 -18.11
N SER A 78 2.77 6.60 -18.32
CA SER A 78 2.27 7.56 -17.33
C SER A 78 1.83 6.89 -16.03
N GLN A 79 1.20 5.72 -16.09
CA GLN A 79 0.84 4.92 -14.91
C GLN A 79 2.09 4.49 -14.13
N GLN A 80 3.12 4.02 -14.82
CA GLN A 80 4.38 3.61 -14.20
C GLN A 80 5.08 4.79 -13.50
N LEU A 81 5.16 5.96 -14.15
CA LEU A 81 5.72 7.17 -13.55
C LEU A 81 4.92 7.59 -12.29
N LYS A 82 3.59 7.60 -12.38
CA LYS A 82 2.72 7.93 -11.24
C LYS A 82 2.91 6.93 -10.08
N ALA A 83 3.06 5.65 -10.38
CA ALA A 83 3.32 4.62 -9.38
C ALA A 83 4.66 4.84 -8.67
N ARG A 84 5.73 5.16 -9.41
CA ARG A 84 7.05 5.49 -8.84
C ARG A 84 6.99 6.70 -7.92
N LEU A 85 6.40 7.81 -8.37
CA LEU A 85 6.23 9.01 -7.56
C LEU A 85 5.42 8.74 -6.28
N LEU A 86 4.39 7.90 -6.35
CA LEU A 86 3.61 7.53 -5.18
C LEU A 86 4.42 6.66 -4.20
N GLN A 87 5.25 5.75 -4.70
CA GLN A 87 6.16 4.94 -3.88
C GLN A 87 7.19 5.82 -3.18
N GLU A 88 7.85 6.72 -3.91
CA GLU A 88 8.80 7.69 -3.34
C GLU A 88 8.14 8.54 -2.25
N ARG A 89 6.92 9.04 -2.49
CA ARG A 89 6.15 9.78 -1.49
C ARG A 89 5.83 8.94 -0.26
N ARG A 90 5.55 7.63 -0.41
CA ARG A 90 5.31 6.73 0.72
C ARG A 90 6.59 6.52 1.53
N ILE A 91 7.72 6.28 0.85
CA ILE A 91 9.04 6.11 1.48
C ILE A 91 9.42 7.38 2.25
N ALA A 92 9.30 8.56 1.63
CA ALA A 92 9.60 9.84 2.27
C ALA A 92 8.75 10.09 3.53
N ARG A 93 7.46 9.73 3.49
CA ARG A 93 6.58 9.82 4.68
C ARG A 93 6.97 8.84 5.77
N ALA A 94 7.34 7.61 5.42
CA ALA A 94 7.80 6.61 6.39
C ALA A 94 9.09 7.10 7.05
N ALA A 95 10.08 7.50 6.26
CA ALA A 95 11.34 8.05 6.74
C ALA A 95 11.12 9.28 7.64
N ALA A 96 10.20 10.19 7.27
CA ALA A 96 9.86 11.34 8.10
C ALA A 96 9.19 10.95 9.44
N ARG A 97 8.37 9.90 9.46
CA ARG A 97 7.79 9.36 10.70
C ARG A 97 8.86 8.76 11.59
N ASP A 98 9.76 7.98 11.02
CA ASP A 98 10.85 7.33 11.75
C ASP A 98 11.83 8.37 12.33
N ALA A 99 12.19 9.39 11.54
CA ALA A 99 13.02 10.50 12.01
C ALA A 99 12.37 11.25 13.17
N ARG A 100 11.07 11.56 13.08
CA ARG A 100 10.31 12.19 14.18
C ARG A 100 10.23 11.30 15.42
N ALA A 101 10.08 9.98 15.24
CA ALA A 101 10.06 9.04 16.35
C ALA A 101 11.41 8.99 17.07
N LYS A 102 12.52 8.95 16.32
CA LYS A 102 13.88 9.01 16.86
C LYS A 102 14.12 10.30 17.63
N GLN A 103 13.85 11.45 17.03
CA GLN A 103 13.97 12.75 17.70
C GLN A 103 13.17 12.81 19.02
N ARG A 104 11.92 12.33 19.02
CA ARG A 104 11.12 12.27 20.24
C ARG A 104 11.70 11.32 21.29
N ALA A 105 12.29 10.20 20.88
CA ALA A 105 12.93 9.26 21.78
C ALA A 105 14.21 9.86 22.40
N ASP A 106 15.03 10.53 21.59
CA ASP A 106 16.25 11.20 22.03
C ASP A 106 15.91 12.34 23.00
N GLU A 107 14.94 13.19 22.66
CA GLU A 107 14.44 14.24 23.57
C GLU A 107 13.89 13.65 24.88
N ALA A 108 13.17 12.53 24.82
CA ALA A 108 12.65 11.87 26.01
C ALA A 108 13.78 11.28 26.87
N ALA A 109 14.82 10.72 26.24
CA ALA A 109 16.02 10.24 26.93
C ALA A 109 16.75 11.40 27.62
N ASP A 110 16.97 12.51 26.93
CA ASP A 110 17.58 13.72 27.49
C ASP A 110 16.79 14.27 28.67
N ARG A 111 15.45 14.33 28.56
CA ARG A 111 14.58 14.74 29.66
C ARG A 111 14.70 13.80 30.85
N ARG A 112 14.77 12.48 30.63
CA ARG A 112 14.97 11.49 31.70
C ARG A 112 16.33 11.65 32.38
N LEU A 113 17.41 11.84 31.62
CA LEU A 113 18.75 12.08 32.15
C LEU A 113 18.78 13.36 33.00
N LYS A 114 18.21 14.46 32.51
CA LYS A 114 18.10 15.72 33.27
C LYS A 114 17.30 15.54 34.56
N GLN A 115 16.20 14.79 34.52
CA GLN A 115 15.41 14.49 35.72
C GLN A 115 16.19 13.62 36.72
N GLN A 116 16.90 12.61 36.27
CA GLN A 116 17.75 11.76 37.11
C GLN A 116 18.87 12.58 37.78
N ALA A 117 19.56 13.44 37.03
CA ALA A 117 20.59 14.33 37.56
C ALA A 117 20.04 15.27 38.66
N ARG A 118 18.87 15.89 38.41
CA ARG A 118 18.19 16.73 39.42
C ARG A 118 17.79 15.95 40.68
N ARG A 119 17.29 14.72 40.52
CA ARG A 119 16.93 13.84 41.63
C ARG A 119 18.17 13.45 42.45
N ALA A 120 19.26 13.06 41.79
CA ALA A 120 20.52 12.73 42.43
C ALA A 120 21.09 13.92 43.21
N GLN A 121 21.12 15.12 42.60
CA GLN A 121 21.57 16.35 43.25
C GLN A 121 20.72 16.67 44.50
N SER A 122 19.39 16.55 44.38
CA SER A 122 18.47 16.77 45.50
C SER A 122 18.70 15.76 46.64
N GLN A 123 18.97 14.49 46.32
CA GLN A 123 19.29 13.46 47.32
C GLN A 123 20.61 13.75 48.03
N LEU A 124 21.66 14.16 47.29
CA LEU A 124 22.94 14.56 47.88
C LEU A 124 22.77 15.74 48.84
N GLN A 125 22.04 16.78 48.43
CA GLN A 125 21.74 17.92 49.31
C GLN A 125 20.98 17.51 50.57
N ARG A 126 19.98 16.61 50.46
CA ARG A 126 19.27 16.07 51.63
C ARG A 126 20.20 15.30 52.57
N ARG A 127 21.10 14.47 52.03
CA ARG A 127 22.09 13.72 52.82
C ARG A 127 23.05 14.65 53.57
N ILE A 128 23.56 15.69 52.91
CA ILE A 128 24.41 16.71 53.54
C ILE A 128 23.65 17.40 54.69
N LYS A 129 22.40 17.83 54.46
CA LYS A 129 21.56 18.46 55.49
C LYS A 129 21.28 17.52 56.68
N LEU A 130 21.01 16.24 56.45
CA LEU A 130 20.81 15.24 57.50
C LEU A 130 22.07 15.00 58.33
N SER A 131 23.23 14.87 57.68
CA SER A 131 24.54 14.75 58.33
C SER A 131 24.82 15.94 59.26
N GLN A 132 24.62 17.16 58.76
CA GLN A 132 24.78 18.38 59.56
C GLN A 132 23.82 18.47 60.76
N LYS A 133 22.61 17.89 60.64
CA LYS A 133 21.62 17.87 61.72
C LYS A 133 21.88 16.76 62.75
N GLY A 134 22.48 15.64 62.35
CA GLY A 134 22.91 14.54 63.23
C GLY A 134 24.02 14.95 64.20
N ASN A 135 24.99 15.73 63.74
CA ASN A 135 26.08 16.22 64.59
C ASN A 135 25.62 17.23 65.66
N LYS A 136 24.45 17.86 65.48
CA LYS A 136 23.83 18.75 66.49
C LYS A 136 23.02 18.01 67.56
N LYS A 137 22.75 16.71 67.38
CA LYS A 137 21.98 15.86 68.32
C LYS A 137 22.81 14.77 68.97
N ALA A 138 23.98 14.42 68.42
CA ALA A 138 24.91 13.45 69.01
C ALA A 138 25.52 13.89 70.36
N SER A 139 25.36 15.15 70.78
CA SER A 139 25.75 15.62 72.12
C SER A 139 24.71 15.33 73.22
N LYS A 140 23.61 14.62 72.92
CA LYS A 140 22.67 14.15 73.94
C LYS A 140 22.26 12.70 73.66
N LEU A 141 22.91 11.77 74.37
CA LEU A 141 22.52 10.36 74.44
C LEU A 141 21.09 10.24 75.04
N PRO A 142 20.10 9.68 74.33
CA PRO A 142 18.87 9.24 74.97
C PRO A 142 19.11 7.87 75.62
N SER A 143 18.92 7.78 76.92
CA SER A 143 18.98 6.51 77.67
C SER A 143 17.94 5.53 77.10
N ARG A 144 18.40 4.30 76.83
CA ARG A 144 17.56 3.17 76.40
C ARG A 144 16.35 2.99 77.32
N SER A 145 15.16 2.84 76.74
CA SER A 145 14.12 2.01 77.33
C SER A 145 13.69 0.97 76.30
N ILE A 146 13.93 -0.30 76.66
CA ILE A 146 13.49 -1.47 75.92
C ILE A 146 12.03 -1.68 76.32
N LYS A 147 11.11 -1.62 75.37
CA LYS A 147 9.76 -2.16 75.54
C LYS A 147 9.47 -3.15 74.41
N LYS A 148 9.10 -4.35 74.86
CA LYS A 148 8.74 -5.53 74.09
C LYS A 148 7.40 -5.34 73.35
N GLU A 149 7.36 -6.00 72.19
CA GLU A 149 6.26 -6.74 71.55
C GLU A 149 4.85 -6.15 71.50
N GLN A 150 4.29 -6.11 70.28
CA GLN A 150 2.98 -6.70 70.03
C GLN A 150 2.82 -7.09 68.55
N ALA A 151 2.22 -8.26 68.37
CA ALA A 151 2.09 -9.03 67.15
C ALA A 151 0.83 -8.69 66.34
N GLN A 152 0.74 -9.36 65.18
CA GLN A 152 -0.42 -9.53 64.29
C GLN A 152 -0.62 -8.35 63.31
N ARG A 153 -0.86 -8.53 62.01
CA ARG A 153 -1.71 -9.52 61.32
C ARG A 153 -1.24 -9.76 59.87
N GLU A 154 -1.28 -11.02 59.43
CA GLU A 154 -1.34 -11.37 58.01
C GLU A 154 -2.70 -10.95 57.42
N ALA A 155 -2.68 -10.43 56.20
CA ALA A 155 -3.86 -10.25 55.37
C ALA A 155 -3.61 -10.95 54.03
N VAL A 156 -4.40 -12.00 53.87
CA VAL A 156 -4.50 -12.95 52.78
C VAL A 156 -4.75 -12.26 51.45
N ASP A 157 -3.99 -12.73 50.45
CA ASP A 157 -4.17 -12.45 49.03
C ASP A 157 -5.47 -13.11 48.55
N VAL A 158 -6.38 -12.32 47.95
CA VAL A 158 -7.57 -12.84 47.27
C VAL A 158 -7.66 -12.13 45.92
N ASP A 159 -7.03 -12.76 44.94
CA ASP A 159 -7.33 -12.59 43.52
C ASP A 159 -8.82 -12.85 43.30
N ASN A 160 -9.59 -11.78 43.13
CA ASN A 160 -10.94 -11.85 42.56
C ASN A 160 -10.89 -11.32 41.13
N ALA A 161 -10.59 -12.22 40.21
CA ALA A 161 -10.75 -12.03 38.77
C ALA A 161 -12.24 -11.83 38.46
N SER A 162 -12.71 -10.59 38.54
CA SER A 162 -14.05 -10.21 38.12
C SER A 162 -14.13 -10.21 36.60
N SER A 163 -14.70 -11.29 36.06
CA SER A 163 -15.12 -11.44 34.68
C SER A 163 -16.20 -10.41 34.35
N VAL A 164 -15.85 -9.35 33.63
CA VAL A 164 -16.83 -8.41 33.06
C VAL A 164 -16.87 -8.59 31.55
N ALA A 165 -17.93 -9.27 31.11
CA ALA A 165 -18.53 -9.33 29.78
C ALA A 165 -17.70 -8.75 28.61
N SER A 166 -17.09 -9.63 27.83
CA SER A 166 -16.47 -9.30 26.55
C SER A 166 -17.54 -8.89 25.53
N ALA A 167 -17.49 -7.63 25.08
CA ALA A 167 -18.22 -7.17 23.90
C ALA A 167 -17.90 -8.09 22.70
N SER A 168 -18.91 -8.55 21.96
CA SER A 168 -18.69 -9.41 20.78
C SER A 168 -17.80 -8.69 19.77
N GLN A 169 -16.60 -9.23 19.52
CA GLN A 169 -15.63 -8.70 18.57
C GLN A 169 -15.79 -9.37 17.20
N SER A 170 -15.59 -8.63 16.11
CA SER A 170 -15.48 -9.22 14.78
C SER A 170 -14.22 -10.10 14.67
N ARG A 171 -14.12 -10.96 13.64
CA ARG A 171 -12.88 -11.69 13.30
C ARG A 171 -11.65 -10.78 13.12
N SER A 172 -11.85 -9.46 12.94
CA SER A 172 -10.79 -8.45 12.79
C SER A 172 -10.57 -7.58 14.04
N GLY A 173 -11.14 -7.96 15.19
CA GLY A 173 -10.88 -7.32 16.49
C GLY A 173 -11.56 -5.96 16.69
N ARG A 174 -12.60 -5.63 15.92
CA ARG A 174 -13.36 -4.39 16.12
C ARG A 174 -14.55 -4.60 17.04
N THR A 175 -14.75 -3.66 17.97
CA THR A 175 -15.92 -3.61 18.86
C THR A 175 -17.19 -3.33 18.06
N ILE A 176 -18.14 -4.26 18.09
CA ILE A 176 -19.42 -4.13 17.38
C ILE A 176 -20.37 -3.30 18.25
N LYS A 177 -20.84 -2.16 17.73
CA LYS A 177 -21.92 -1.38 18.36
C LYS A 177 -23.25 -1.88 17.80
N THR A 178 -24.00 -2.66 18.57
CA THR A 178 -25.37 -3.05 18.19
C THR A 178 -26.33 -1.89 18.44
N PRO A 179 -27.16 -1.47 17.46
CA PRO A 179 -28.16 -0.44 17.72
C PRO A 179 -29.26 -0.98 18.65
N SER A 180 -29.65 -0.19 19.65
CA SER A 180 -30.84 -0.47 20.46
C SER A 180 -32.07 -0.28 19.58
N ARG A 181 -32.72 -1.37 19.18
CA ARG A 181 -33.96 -1.29 18.40
C ARG A 181 -35.06 -0.71 19.30
N ASN A 182 -35.73 0.31 18.77
CA ASN A 182 -36.74 1.13 19.43
C ASN A 182 -37.90 0.29 19.99
N ARG A 183 -38.43 0.81 21.11
CA ARG A 183 -39.62 0.38 21.84
C ARG A 183 -40.89 0.84 21.12
#